data_AF-A0A8J7K9S5-F1
#
_entry.id   AF-A0A8J7K9S5-F1
#
_cell.length_a   1.000
_cell.length_b   1.000
_cell.length_c   1.000
_cell.angle_alpha   90.00
_cell.angle_beta   90.00
_cell.angle_gamma   90.00
#
_symmetry.space_group_name_H-M   'P 1'
#
loop_
_entity.id
_entity.type
_entity.pdbx_description
1 polymer ?
#
loop_
_entity_poly.entity_id
_entity_poly.type
_entity_poly.pdbx_seq_one_letter_code
_entity_poly.pdbx_strand_id
1 'polypeptide(L)'
;MKSLLPILFTLSLCLSSAVHAETQYEVIDGTYSACETEVQYRQLLSWSLYGVGQKPEQGCAKAPAKAKAIIIECPESDIILCRFRLTPADGSPSYEVWASKVMLKEIP
;
A
#
# COMPACT_ATOMS: atom_id res chain seq x y z
N MET A 1 55.14 32.74 -32.94
CA MET A 1 55.06 31.29 -32.69
C MET A 1 54.24 31.07 -31.42
N LYS A 2 53.15 30.29 -31.55
CA LYS A 2 52.37 29.52 -30.55
C LYS A 2 52.53 29.89 -29.07
N SER A 3 51.43 30.33 -28.42
CA SER A 3 50.69 29.45 -27.48
C SER A 3 49.43 30.15 -26.96
N LEU A 4 48.27 29.57 -27.24
CA LEU A 4 46.99 29.86 -26.61
C LEU A 4 46.35 28.50 -26.31
N LEU A 5 45.89 28.33 -25.07
CA LEU A 5 44.89 27.38 -24.50
C LEU A 5 45.39 26.68 -23.21
N PRO A 6 44.51 26.50 -22.20
CA PRO A 6 43.46 25.48 -22.29
C PRO A 6 42.03 25.99 -22.07
N ILE A 7 41.13 25.45 -22.90
CA ILE A 7 39.67 25.58 -22.84
C ILE A 7 39.11 24.70 -21.71
N LEU A 8 38.08 25.26 -21.09
CA LEU A 8 37.24 24.73 -20.01
C LEU A 8 36.86 23.26 -20.15
N PHE A 9 37.07 22.52 -19.06
CA PHE A 9 36.54 21.19 -18.81
C PHE A 9 35.07 21.33 -18.37
N THR A 10 34.12 21.19 -19.30
CA THR A 10 32.68 21.16 -19.00
C THR A 10 32.30 19.80 -18.40
N LEU A 11 32.15 19.78 -17.08
CA LEU A 11 31.65 18.64 -16.32
C LEU A 11 30.15 18.44 -16.62
N SER A 12 29.84 17.54 -17.55
CA SER A 12 28.45 17.16 -17.85
C SER A 12 27.94 16.23 -16.76
N LEU A 13 27.17 16.77 -15.79
CA LEU A 13 26.43 15.97 -14.81
C LEU A 13 25.37 15.16 -15.55
N CYS A 14 25.61 13.85 -15.73
CA CYS A 14 24.57 12.89 -16.08
C CYS A 14 23.61 12.79 -14.91
N LEU A 15 22.46 13.46 -15.04
CA LEU A 15 21.34 13.34 -14.12
C LEU A 15 20.63 12.02 -14.44
N SER A 16 21.07 10.94 -13.82
CA SER A 16 20.40 9.64 -13.91
C SER A 16 19.05 9.75 -13.21
N SER A 17 17.96 9.78 -13.98
CA SER A 17 16.61 9.58 -13.45
C SER A 17 16.55 8.19 -12.84
N ALA A 18 16.64 8.10 -11.50
CA ALA A 18 16.33 6.88 -10.79
C ALA A 18 14.83 6.60 -11.03
N VAL A 19 14.53 5.73 -11.99
CA VAL A 19 13.22 5.10 -12.11
C VAL A 19 13.07 4.23 -10.85
N HIS A 20 12.50 4.80 -9.80
CA HIS A 20 12.04 4.02 -8.66
C HIS A 20 10.93 3.12 -9.19
N ALA A 21 11.23 1.83 -9.34
CA ALA A 21 10.20 0.81 -9.53
C ALA A 21 9.22 0.94 -8.35
N GLU A 22 7.98 1.29 -8.64
CA GLU A 22 6.94 1.43 -7.62
C GLU A 22 6.72 0.05 -7.01
N THR A 23 6.98 -0.10 -5.71
CA THR A 23 6.81 -1.38 -5.00
C THR A 23 5.37 -1.85 -5.15
N GLN A 24 5.19 -3.00 -5.78
CA GLN A 24 3.87 -3.59 -5.99
C GLN A 24 3.54 -4.53 -4.84
N TYR A 25 2.25 -4.59 -4.48
CA TYR A 25 1.75 -5.44 -3.41
C TYR A 25 0.57 -6.27 -3.87
N GLU A 26 0.42 -7.45 -3.27
CA GLU A 26 -0.82 -8.23 -3.35
C GLU A 26 -1.25 -8.75 -1.98
N VAL A 27 -2.53 -9.03 -1.83
CA VAL A 27 -3.09 -9.68 -0.64
C VAL A 27 -2.57 -11.11 -0.55
N ILE A 28 -2.00 -11.50 0.60
CA ILE A 28 -1.36 -12.80 0.83
C ILE A 28 -2.36 -13.95 0.59
N ASP A 29 -3.51 -13.92 1.27
CA ASP A 29 -4.56 -14.92 1.19
C ASP A 29 -5.94 -14.36 1.62
N GLY A 30 -6.98 -15.21 1.58
CA GLY A 30 -8.36 -14.84 1.89
C GLY A 30 -8.71 -14.85 3.39
N THR A 31 -7.71 -14.93 4.28
CA THR A 31 -7.96 -15.00 5.73
C THR A 31 -8.04 -13.62 6.38
N TYR A 32 -7.50 -12.59 5.74
CA TYR A 32 -7.53 -11.21 6.24
C TYR A 32 -8.89 -10.57 5.98
N SER A 33 -9.35 -9.76 6.93
CA SER A 33 -10.55 -8.95 6.77
C SER A 33 -10.16 -7.52 6.36
N ALA A 34 -11.02 -6.87 5.59
CA ALA A 34 -10.93 -5.46 5.25
C ALA A 34 -12.32 -4.83 5.37
N CYS A 35 -12.39 -3.54 5.69
CA CYS A 35 -13.67 -2.84 5.88
C CYS A 35 -13.76 -1.57 5.03
N GLU A 36 -14.97 -1.11 4.72
CA GLU A 36 -15.22 0.09 3.91
C GLU A 36 -14.72 1.37 4.58
N THR A 37 -14.79 1.42 5.92
CA THR A 37 -14.36 2.59 6.72
C THR A 37 -13.34 2.25 7.79
N GLU A 38 -12.52 3.24 8.17
CA GLU A 38 -11.56 3.12 9.28
C GLU A 38 -12.27 2.76 10.58
N VAL A 39 -13.42 3.40 10.85
CA VAL A 39 -14.21 3.18 12.07
C VAL A 39 -14.66 1.72 12.17
N GLN A 40 -15.18 1.14 11.09
CA GLN A 40 -15.55 -0.27 11.05
C GLN A 40 -14.33 -1.18 11.26
N TYR A 41 -13.19 -0.86 10.65
CA TYR A 41 -11.98 -1.67 10.82
C TYR A 41 -11.45 -1.60 12.26
N ARG A 42 -11.47 -0.43 12.89
CA ARG A 42 -11.11 -0.26 14.31
C ARG A 42 -12.07 -1.01 15.22
N GLN A 43 -13.37 -0.95 14.95
CA GLN A 43 -14.37 -1.74 15.68
C GLN A 43 -14.09 -3.25 15.54
N LEU A 44 -13.77 -3.72 14.34
CA LEU A 44 -13.40 -5.12 14.10
C LEU A 44 -12.16 -5.53 14.90
N LEU A 45 -11.14 -4.66 14.97
CA LEU A 45 -9.93 -4.91 15.76
C LEU A 45 -10.22 -4.96 17.25
N SER A 46 -11.01 -4.02 17.77
CA SER A 46 -11.41 -4.00 19.19
C SER A 46 -12.10 -5.31 19.58
N TRP A 47 -13.02 -5.77 18.76
CA TRP A 47 -13.72 -7.03 18.98
C TRP A 47 -12.81 -8.26 18.84
N SER A 48 -11.98 -8.32 17.80
CA SER A 48 -11.18 -9.52 17.49
C SER A 48 -9.93 -9.68 18.36
N LEU A 49 -9.27 -8.59 18.75
CA LEU A 49 -8.03 -8.63 19.53
C LEU A 49 -8.27 -8.61 21.03
N TYR A 50 -9.29 -7.86 21.48
CA TYR A 50 -9.51 -7.60 22.91
C TYR A 50 -10.84 -8.14 23.43
N GLY A 51 -11.72 -8.65 22.55
CA GLY A 51 -13.04 -9.16 22.95
C GLY A 51 -13.98 -8.06 23.44
N VAL A 52 -13.71 -6.79 23.11
CA VAL A 52 -14.51 -5.64 23.56
C VAL A 52 -15.37 -5.08 22.42
N GLY A 53 -16.56 -4.58 22.77
CA GLY A 53 -17.52 -4.09 21.79
C GLY A 53 -18.17 -5.21 20.97
N GLN A 54 -18.69 -4.86 19.79
CA GLN A 54 -19.36 -5.79 18.89
C GLN A 54 -18.64 -5.86 17.55
N LYS A 55 -18.65 -7.04 16.93
CA LYS A 55 -18.22 -7.20 15.54
C LYS A 55 -19.09 -6.31 14.64
N PRO A 56 -18.53 -5.59 13.65
CA PRO A 56 -19.33 -4.88 12.66
C PRO A 56 -20.29 -5.84 11.95
N GLU A 57 -21.57 -5.46 11.88
CA GLU A 57 -22.61 -6.26 11.21
C GLU A 57 -22.46 -6.22 9.69
N GLN A 58 -21.95 -5.12 9.15
CA GLN A 58 -21.85 -4.84 7.72
C GLN A 58 -20.57 -4.05 7.39
N GLY A 59 -20.24 -4.00 6.09
CA GLY A 59 -19.13 -3.21 5.57
C GLY A 59 -17.74 -3.80 5.84
N CYS A 60 -17.64 -4.99 6.41
CA CYS A 60 -16.39 -5.75 6.54
C CYS A 60 -16.51 -7.10 5.84
N ALA A 61 -15.55 -7.42 4.98
CA ALA A 61 -15.48 -8.68 4.24
C ALA A 61 -14.05 -9.23 4.23
N LYS A 62 -13.89 -10.46 3.76
CA LYS A 62 -12.54 -11.00 3.52
C LYS A 62 -11.90 -10.31 2.33
N ALA A 63 -10.64 -9.91 2.48
CA ALA A 63 -9.85 -9.41 1.38
C ALA A 63 -9.61 -10.55 0.37
N PRO A 64 -9.86 -10.36 -0.93
CA PRO A 64 -9.67 -11.41 -1.91
C PRO A 64 -8.18 -11.76 -2.02
N ALA A 65 -7.86 -13.05 -1.92
CA ALA A 65 -6.49 -13.53 -2.09
C ALA A 65 -5.93 -13.08 -3.45
N LYS A 66 -4.65 -12.69 -3.48
CA LYS A 66 -3.95 -12.22 -4.68
C LYS A 66 -4.56 -10.97 -5.33
N ALA A 67 -5.47 -10.25 -4.66
CA ALA A 67 -5.87 -8.94 -5.13
C ALA A 67 -4.65 -8.01 -5.12
N LYS A 68 -4.42 -7.31 -6.24
CA LYS A 68 -3.41 -6.25 -6.29
C LYS A 68 -3.81 -5.15 -5.32
N ALA A 69 -2.85 -4.62 -4.56
CA ALA A 69 -3.09 -3.58 -3.58
C ALA A 69 -2.25 -2.34 -3.88
N ILE A 70 -2.89 -1.17 -3.83
CA ILE A 70 -2.23 0.14 -3.82
C ILE A 70 -2.49 0.76 -2.45
N ILE A 71 -1.42 1.15 -1.75
CA ILE A 71 -1.52 1.87 -0.48
C ILE A 71 -1.85 3.33 -0.79
N ILE A 72 -3.01 3.80 -0.34
CA ILE A 72 -3.44 5.20 -0.53
C ILE A 72 -2.90 6.07 0.60
N GLU A 73 -3.11 5.65 1.85
CA GLU A 73 -2.62 6.34 3.04
C GLU A 73 -2.46 5.35 4.19
N CYS A 74 -1.53 5.64 5.11
CA CYS A 74 -1.38 4.95 6.37
C CYS A 74 -1.24 6.03 7.46
N PRO A 75 -2.33 6.46 8.11
CA PRO A 75 -2.22 7.42 9.21
C PRO A 75 -1.29 6.91 10.30
N GLU A 76 -0.51 7.81 10.89
CA GLU A 76 0.32 7.49 12.06
C GLU A 76 -0.58 7.11 13.23
N SER A 77 -0.42 5.89 13.73
CA SER A 77 -1.21 5.32 14.82
C SER A 77 -0.45 4.13 15.42
N ASP A 78 -0.74 3.80 16.68
CA ASP A 78 -0.11 2.68 17.40
C ASP A 78 -0.32 1.32 16.71
N ILE A 79 -1.33 1.25 15.84
CA ILE A 79 -1.60 0.11 14.95
C ILE A 79 -1.45 0.61 13.52
N ILE A 80 -0.61 -0.05 12.70
CA ILE A 80 -0.46 0.30 11.28
C ILE A 80 -1.74 -0.08 10.54
N LEU A 81 -2.62 0.91 10.38
CA LEU A 81 -3.85 0.87 9.61
C LEU A 81 -3.64 1.68 8.34
N CYS A 82 -4.08 1.15 7.22
CA CYS A 82 -3.97 1.85 5.96
C CYS A 82 -5.27 1.74 5.16
N ARG A 83 -5.49 2.75 4.32
CA ARG A 83 -6.46 2.70 3.23
C ARG A 83 -5.78 2.14 2.00
N PHE A 84 -6.43 1.18 1.35
CA PHE A 84 -5.96 0.52 0.15
C PHE A 84 -6.98 0.65 -0.96
N ARG A 85 -6.51 0.68 -2.21
CA ARG A 85 -7.31 0.27 -3.37
C ARG A 85 -6.96 -1.18 -3.69
N LEU A 86 -7.95 -2.06 -3.65
CA LEU A 86 -7.82 -3.46 -4.03
C LEU A 86 -8.37 -3.68 -5.42
N THR A 87 -7.65 -4.44 -6.24
CA THR A 87 -8.09 -4.91 -7.56
C THR A 87 -8.09 -6.45 -7.53
N PRO A 88 -9.28 -7.09 -7.43
CA PRO A 88 -9.39 -8.53 -7.43
C PRO A 88 -8.81 -9.19 -8.69
N ALA A 89 -8.20 -10.37 -8.51
CA ALA A 89 -7.62 -11.13 -9.62
C ALA A 89 -8.67 -11.77 -10.56
N ASP A 90 -9.93 -11.84 -10.13
CA ASP A 90 -11.04 -12.40 -10.91
C ASP A 90 -11.66 -11.42 -11.92
N GLY A 91 -11.13 -10.19 -12.00
CA GLY A 91 -11.62 -9.14 -12.89
C GLY A 91 -12.77 -8.30 -12.32
N SER A 92 -13.18 -8.56 -11.07
CA SER A 92 -14.15 -7.71 -10.38
C SER A 92 -13.63 -6.26 -10.25
N PRO A 93 -14.53 -5.26 -10.13
CA PRO A 93 -14.14 -3.86 -9.99
C PRO A 93 -13.20 -3.62 -8.82
N SER A 94 -12.33 -2.62 -8.96
CA SER A 94 -11.51 -2.18 -7.84
C SER A 94 -12.33 -1.42 -6.81
N TYR A 95 -11.96 -1.53 -5.54
CA TYR A 95 -12.66 -0.86 -4.44
C TYR A 95 -11.70 -0.43 -3.33
N GLU A 96 -12.10 0.57 -2.55
CA GLU A 96 -11.28 1.11 -1.45
C GLU A 96 -11.71 0.51 -0.11
N VAL A 97 -10.72 0.15 0.70
CA VAL A 97 -10.94 -0.45 2.03
C VAL A 97 -9.85 -0.05 3.01
N TRP A 98 -10.18 -0.18 4.29
CA TRP A 98 -9.28 -0.10 5.43
C TRP A 98 -8.92 -1.48 5.92
N ALA A 99 -7.62 -1.71 6.10
CA ALA A 99 -7.10 -2.94 6.70
C ALA A 99 -5.71 -2.73 7.32
N SER A 100 -5.11 -3.79 7.85
CA SER A 100 -3.72 -3.76 8.30
C SER A 100 -2.75 -4.10 7.16
N LYS A 101 -1.60 -3.41 7.09
CA LYS A 101 -0.55 -3.67 6.09
C LYS A 101 -0.03 -5.12 6.12
N VAL A 102 -0.17 -5.82 7.24
CA VAL A 102 0.27 -7.22 7.40
C VAL A 102 -0.42 -8.20 6.44
N MET A 103 -1.55 -7.81 5.82
CA MET A 103 -2.22 -8.63 4.82
C MET A 103 -1.50 -8.65 3.45
N LEU A 104 -0.49 -7.80 3.27
CA LEU A 104 0.19 -7.61 1.99
C LEU A 104 1.53 -8.33 1.95
N LYS A 105 1.87 -8.83 0.76
CA LYS A 105 3.24 -9.20 0.38
C LYS A 105 3.68 -8.36 -0.81
N GLU A 106 4.96 -7.99 -0.82
CA GLU A 106 5.58 -7.36 -1.98
C GLU A 106 5.71 -8.38 -3.11
N ILE A 107 5.47 -7.92 -4.34
CA ILE A 107 5.66 -8.72 -5.55
C ILE A 107 6.75 -8.10 -6.43
N PRO A 108 7.57 -8.93 -7.11
CA PRO A 108 8.64 -8.48 -8.00
C PRO A 108 8.16 -7.59 -9.16
#